data_AF-A0A8S1J2P6-F1
#
_entry.id   AF-A0A8S1J2P6-F1
#
_cell.length_a   1.000
_cell.length_b   1.000
_cell.length_c   1.000
_cell.angle_alpha   90.00
_cell.angle_beta   90.00
_cell.angle_gamma   90.00
#
_symmetry.space_group_name_H-M   'P 1'
#
loop_
_entity.id
_entity.type
_entity.pdbx_description
1 polymer ?
#
loop_
_entity_poly.entity_id
_entity_poly.type
_entity_poly.pdbx_seq_one_letter_code
_entity_poly.pdbx_strand_id
1 'polypeptide(L)'
;MDFFTFALGYVALTAFLLLIMLFGESPAFIGTPVAWCHYAITTWPCDAAQWLVAKCFGRRGERAFEDVADCCCESSNPALQIMYLLIMGGSYYLYLTHLFVLLPSPLAGRYH
;
A
#
# COMPACT_ATOMS: atom_id res chain seq x y z
N MET A 1 -12.48 -23.92 11.57
CA MET A 1 -11.64 -22.97 12.34
C MET A 1 -12.58 -21.95 12.93
N ASP A 2 -12.57 -21.77 14.24
CA ASP A 2 -13.48 -20.83 14.89
C ASP A 2 -13.16 -19.39 14.47
N PHE A 3 -14.19 -18.56 14.33
CA PHE A 3 -14.06 -17.15 13.97
C PHE A 3 -13.05 -16.42 14.88
N PHE A 4 -13.02 -16.79 16.16
CA PHE A 4 -12.09 -16.24 17.14
C PHE A 4 -10.62 -16.58 16.81
N THR A 5 -10.33 -17.82 16.39
CA THR A 5 -8.98 -18.24 15.99
C THR A 5 -8.54 -17.52 14.72
N PHE A 6 -9.46 -17.33 13.77
CA PHE A 6 -9.19 -16.57 12.56
C PHE A 6 -8.89 -15.09 12.87
N ALA A 7 -9.73 -14.45 13.70
CA ALA A 7 -9.54 -13.06 14.10
C ALA A 7 -8.23 -12.85 14.87
N LEU A 8 -7.89 -13.75 15.79
CA LEU A 8 -6.63 -13.70 16.53
C LEU A 8 -5.42 -13.88 15.61
N GLY A 9 -5.49 -14.83 14.67
CA GLY A 9 -4.45 -15.02 13.65
C GLY A 9 -4.27 -13.79 12.77
N TYR A 10 -5.37 -13.17 12.33
CA TYR A 10 -5.33 -11.93 11.53
C TYR A 10 -4.68 -10.77 12.30
N VAL A 11 -5.08 -10.53 13.54
CA VAL A 11 -4.50 -9.45 14.37
C VAL A 11 -3.02 -9.69 14.65
N ALA A 12 -2.63 -10.92 15.00
CA ALA A 12 -1.24 -11.26 15.25
C ALA A 12 -0.36 -11.08 14.00
N LEU A 13 -0.84 -11.53 12.84
CA LEU A 13 -0.16 -11.34 11.56
C LEU A 13 -0.02 -9.86 11.22
N THR A 14 -1.09 -9.08 11.39
CA THR A 14 -1.08 -7.64 11.10
C THR A 14 -0.12 -6.90 12.03
N ALA A 15 -0.12 -7.22 13.33
CA ALA A 15 0.82 -6.64 14.28
C ALA A 15 2.28 -6.99 13.96
N PHE A 16 2.54 -8.24 13.53
CA PHE A 16 3.86 -8.67 13.10
C PHE A 16 4.32 -7.92 11.83
N LEU A 17 3.45 -7.75 10.84
CA LEU A 17 3.73 -6.97 9.64
C LEU A 17 4.00 -5.49 9.95
N LEU A 18 3.22 -4.89 10.84
CA LEU A 18 3.44 -3.53 11.31
C LEU A 18 4.78 -3.39 12.03
N LEU A 19 5.16 -4.38 12.84
CA LEU A 19 6.45 -4.39 13.52
C LEU A 19 7.62 -4.44 12.51
N ILE A 20 7.53 -5.29 11.48
CA ILE A 20 8.53 -5.34 10.41
C ILE A 20 8.59 -4.03 9.62
N MET A 21 7.44 -3.45 9.27
CA MET A 21 7.39 -2.22 8.47
C MET A 21 7.88 -0.99 9.26
N LEU A 22 7.51 -0.87 10.53
CA LEU A 22 7.82 0.31 11.33
C LEU A 22 9.24 0.30 11.91
N PHE A 23 9.75 -0.87 12.30
CA PHE A 23 11.07 -1.00 12.91
C PHE A 23 12.16 -1.48 11.95
N GLY A 24 11.81 -1.89 10.73
CA GLY A 24 12.75 -2.42 9.73
C GLY A 24 13.87 -1.45 9.33
N GLU A 25 13.59 -0.14 9.27
CA GLU A 25 14.59 0.91 8.98
C GLU A 25 15.32 1.43 10.23
N SER A 26 14.90 1.03 11.43
CA SER A 26 15.48 1.59 12.64
C SER A 26 16.93 1.08 12.85
N PRO A 27 17.89 1.97 13.18
CA PRO A 27 19.29 1.60 13.34
C PRO A 27 19.54 0.63 14.51
N ALA A 28 18.56 0.43 15.39
CA ALA A 28 18.61 -0.50 16.51
C ALA A 28 18.50 -1.98 16.08
N PHE A 29 17.98 -2.26 14.88
CA PHE A 29 17.70 -3.64 14.42
C PHE A 29 18.57 -4.09 13.24
N ILE A 30 19.68 -3.39 12.98
CA ILE A 30 20.66 -3.73 11.94
C ILE A 30 21.21 -5.14 12.18
N GLY A 31 21.06 -6.03 11.18
CA GLY A 31 21.53 -7.42 11.23
C GLY A 31 20.56 -8.41 11.87
N THR A 32 19.35 -7.99 12.24
CA THR A 32 18.30 -8.90 12.73
C THR A 32 17.46 -9.48 11.57
N PRO A 33 16.81 -10.64 11.75
CA PRO A 33 15.92 -11.21 10.73
C PRO A 33 14.76 -10.27 10.36
N VAL A 34 14.38 -9.35 11.25
CA VAL A 34 13.34 -8.34 10.98
C VAL A 34 13.78 -7.37 9.88
N ALA A 35 15.03 -6.89 9.91
CA ALA A 35 15.57 -6.03 8.86
C ALA A 35 15.67 -6.74 7.51
N TRP A 36 16.01 -8.04 7.51
CA TRP A 36 16.02 -8.84 6.28
C TRP A 36 14.62 -9.04 5.71
N CYS A 37 13.63 -9.37 6.55
CA CYS A 37 12.23 -9.47 6.12
C CYS A 37 11.70 -8.14 5.59
N HIS A 38 12.07 -7.02 6.21
CA HIS A 38 11.71 -5.70 5.72
C HIS A 38 12.28 -5.47 4.31
N TYR A 39 13.60 -5.65 4.14
CA TYR A 39 14.27 -5.53 2.84
C TYR A 39 13.69 -6.47 1.77
N ALA A 40 13.34 -7.71 2.14
CA ALA A 40 12.73 -8.68 1.24
C ALA A 40 11.33 -8.28 0.77
N ILE A 41 10.57 -7.52 1.57
CA ILE A 41 9.22 -7.07 1.21
C ILE A 41 9.26 -5.74 0.46
N THR A 42 10.12 -4.81 0.87
CA THR A 42 10.13 -3.44 0.33
C THR A 42 11.05 -3.28 -0.87
N THR A 43 12.29 -3.77 -0.77
CA THR A 43 13.33 -3.49 -1.79
C THR A 43 13.45 -4.59 -2.82
N TRP A 44 13.37 -5.85 -2.39
CA TRP A 44 13.58 -7.00 -3.28
C TRP A 44 12.63 -7.06 -4.49
N PRO A 45 11.33 -6.73 -4.39
CA PRO A 45 10.45 -6.71 -5.56
C PRO A 45 10.83 -5.64 -6.58
N CYS A 46 11.28 -4.47 -6.10
CA CYS A 46 11.72 -3.37 -6.94
C CYS A 46 13.02 -3.73 -7.68
N ASP A 47 13.99 -4.29 -6.95
CA ASP A 47 15.26 -4.76 -7.53
C ASP A 47 15.03 -5.89 -8.54
N ALA A 48 14.13 -6.83 -8.24
CA ALA A 48 13.78 -7.93 -9.14
C ALA A 48 13.08 -7.42 -10.40
N ALA A 49 12.19 -6.42 -10.29
CA ALA A 49 11.54 -5.79 -11.43
C ALA A 49 12.55 -5.06 -12.32
N GLN A 50 13.46 -4.28 -11.73
CA GLN A 50 14.53 -3.59 -12.46
C GLN A 50 15.45 -4.61 -13.16
N TRP A 51 15.83 -5.68 -12.48
CA TRP A 51 16.63 -6.75 -13.05
C TRP A 51 15.95 -7.43 -14.24
N LEU A 52 14.64 -7.71 -14.14
CA LEU A 52 13.86 -8.27 -15.25
C LEU A 52 13.80 -7.31 -16.45
N VAL A 53 13.59 -6.02 -16.21
CA VAL A 53 13.56 -4.99 -17.27
C VAL A 53 14.93 -4.87 -17.93
N ALA A 54 16.01 -4.83 -17.14
CA ALA A 54 17.38 -4.82 -17.64
C ALA A 54 17.70 -6.07 -18.47
N LYS A 55 17.21 -7.24 -18.05
CA LYS A 55 17.41 -8.50 -18.79
C LYS A 55 16.64 -8.56 -20.11
N CYS A 56 15.42 -8.02 -20.16
CA CYS A 56 14.56 -8.06 -21.35
C CYS A 56 14.87 -6.94 -22.36
N PHE A 57 15.17 -5.73 -21.88
CA PHE A 57 15.26 -4.51 -22.70
C PHE A 57 16.66 -3.87 -22.67
N GLY A 58 17.60 -4.44 -21.92
CA GLY A 58 18.95 -3.93 -21.77
C GLY A 58 19.01 -2.54 -21.13
N ARG A 59 20.13 -1.86 -21.36
CA ARG A 59 20.47 -0.56 -20.73
C ARG A 59 19.53 0.59 -21.11
N ARG A 60 18.69 0.42 -22.15
CA ARG A 60 17.65 1.41 -22.52
C ARG A 60 16.38 1.23 -21.69
N GLY A 61 15.98 -0.02 -21.43
CA GLY A 61 14.83 -0.30 -20.56
C GLY A 61 15.09 0.08 -19.12
N GLU A 62 16.31 -0.15 -18.64
CA GLU A 62 16.75 0.25 -17.30
C GLU A 62 16.64 1.76 -17.08
N ARG A 63 17.15 2.58 -18.02
CA ARG A 63 17.01 4.05 -17.96
C ARG A 63 15.56 4.51 -18.01
N ALA A 64 14.74 3.90 -18.87
CA ALA A 64 13.32 4.25 -18.93
C ALA A 64 12.57 3.88 -17.65
N PHE A 65 12.97 2.78 -16.99
CA PHE A 65 12.42 2.38 -15.70
C PHE A 65 12.87 3.33 -14.58
N GLU A 66 14.14 3.73 -14.56
CA GLU A 66 14.67 4.77 -13.65
C GLU A 66 13.96 6.11 -13.86
N ASP A 67 13.80 6.59 -15.10
CA ASP A 67 13.08 7.83 -15.40
C ASP A 67 11.63 7.80 -14.90
N VAL A 68 10.96 6.65 -15.04
CA VAL A 68 9.59 6.44 -14.53
C VAL A 68 9.57 6.37 -13.01
N ALA A 69 10.54 5.67 -12.40
CA ALA A 69 10.66 5.58 -10.95
C ALA A 69 10.93 6.97 -10.34
N ASP A 70 11.85 7.75 -10.89
CA ASP A 70 12.17 9.11 -10.45
C ASP A 70 10.98 10.05 -10.58
N CYS A 71 10.23 9.93 -11.69
CA CYS A 71 9.02 10.73 -11.92
C CYS A 71 7.88 10.35 -10.95
N CYS A 72 7.73 9.06 -10.64
CA CYS A 72 6.64 8.56 -9.78
C CYS A 72 6.94 8.66 -8.28
N CYS A 73 8.22 8.56 -7.88
CA CYS A 73 8.63 8.41 -6.48
C CYS A 73 9.50 9.57 -5.95
N GLU A 74 10.35 10.19 -6.78
CA GLU A 74 11.41 11.11 -6.29
C GLU A 74 11.06 12.60 -6.48
N SER A 75 10.59 13.01 -7.67
CA SER A 75 10.54 14.43 -8.07
C SER A 75 9.15 15.09 -7.93
N SER A 76 8.11 14.28 -7.97
CA SER A 76 6.73 14.60 -7.63
C SER A 76 6.16 13.27 -7.18
N ASN A 77 5.21 13.20 -6.25
CA ASN A 77 4.64 11.93 -5.80
C ASN A 77 3.27 11.74 -6.47
N PRO A 78 3.18 11.59 -7.82
CA PRO A 78 1.91 11.70 -8.52
C PRO A 78 1.09 10.43 -8.25
N ALA A 79 1.76 9.29 -8.01
CA ALA A 79 1.15 8.04 -7.59
C ALA A 79 0.45 8.21 -6.23
N LEU A 80 1.11 8.86 -5.26
CA LEU A 80 0.51 9.14 -3.96
C LEU A 80 -0.66 10.11 -4.10
N GLN A 81 -0.54 11.11 -4.98
CA GLN A 81 -1.62 12.06 -5.25
C GLN A 81 -2.83 11.42 -5.94
N ILE A 82 -2.61 10.52 -6.90
CA ILE A 82 -3.66 9.74 -7.56
C ILE A 82 -4.32 8.81 -6.55
N MET A 83 -3.54 8.12 -5.71
CA MET A 83 -4.07 7.27 -4.65
C MET A 83 -4.92 8.08 -3.66
N TYR A 84 -4.45 9.26 -3.26
CA TYR A 84 -5.19 10.15 -2.38
C TYR A 84 -6.51 10.60 -3.00
N LEU A 85 -6.48 10.99 -4.29
CA LEU A 85 -7.68 11.34 -5.05
C LEU A 85 -8.65 10.17 -5.16
N LEU A 86 -8.17 8.94 -5.37
CA LEU A 86 -9.00 7.74 -5.41
C LEU A 86 -9.67 7.45 -4.07
N ILE A 87 -8.92 7.54 -2.97
CA ILE A 87 -9.46 7.31 -1.62
C ILE A 87 -10.50 8.39 -1.29
N MET A 88 -10.19 9.67 -1.50
CA MET A 88 -11.12 10.78 -1.24
C MET A 88 -12.34 10.73 -2.15
N GLY A 89 -12.15 10.54 -3.46
CA GLY A 89 -13.24 10.44 -4.42
C GLY A 89 -14.12 9.22 -4.18
N GLY A 90 -13.51 8.06 -3.93
CA GLY A 90 -14.23 6.82 -3.64
C GLY A 90 -15.03 6.89 -2.33
N SER A 91 -14.44 7.42 -1.26
CA SER A 91 -15.13 7.62 0.01
C SER A 91 -16.27 8.64 -0.12
N TYR A 92 -16.07 9.73 -0.87
CA TYR A 92 -17.13 10.71 -1.14
C TYR A 92 -18.27 10.14 -2.00
N TYR A 93 -17.93 9.32 -3.00
CA TYR A 93 -18.93 8.62 -3.81
C TYR A 93 -19.76 7.66 -2.96
N LEU A 94 -19.10 6.81 -2.17
CA LEU A 94 -19.76 5.88 -1.26
C LEU A 94 -20.60 6.62 -0.21
N TYR A 95 -20.12 7.77 0.27
CA TYR A 95 -20.89 8.63 1.14
C TYR A 95 -22.17 9.08 0.45
N LEU A 96 -22.11 9.67 -0.76
CA LEU A 96 -23.31 10.09 -1.48
C LEU A 96 -24.28 8.94 -1.78
N THR A 97 -23.79 7.75 -2.14
CA THR A 97 -24.65 6.61 -2.48
C THR A 97 -25.27 5.93 -1.26
N HIS A 98 -24.57 5.87 -0.12
CA HIS A 98 -25.00 5.11 1.06
C HIS A 98 -25.44 5.97 2.24
N LEU A 99 -25.27 7.29 2.19
CA LEU A 99 -25.65 8.21 3.27
C LEU A 99 -27.12 8.11 3.64
N PHE A 100 -28.02 7.94 2.67
CA PHE A 100 -29.46 7.83 2.95
C PHE A 100 -29.84 6.52 3.65
N VAL A 101 -29.06 5.45 3.44
CA VAL A 101 -29.26 4.15 4.12
C VAL A 101 -28.73 4.19 5.56
N LEU A 102 -27.70 5.01 5.81
CA LEU A 102 -27.04 5.14 7.12
C LEU A 102 -27.68 6.20 8.02
N LEU A 103 -28.51 7.10 7.48
CA LEU A 103 -29.20 8.14 8.24
C LEU A 103 -30.36 7.53 9.05
N PRO A 104 -30.39 7.69 10.39
CA PRO A 104 -31.47 7.21 11.25
C PRO A 104 -32.73 8.10 11.17
N SER A 105 -32.99 8.68 9.99
CA SER A 105 -34.14 9.55 9.73
C SER A 105 -35.15 8.81 8.85
N PRO A 106 -36.35 8.47 9.37
CA PRO A 106 -37.38 7.76 8.61
C PRO A 106 -37.94 8.55 7.41
N LEU A 107 -37.56 9.83 7.25
CA LEU A 107 -37.99 10.71 6.15
C LEU A 107 -36.93 10.87 5.04
N ALA A 108 -35.72 10.35 5.24
CA ALA A 108 -34.59 10.60 4.33
C ALA A 108 -34.76 9.95 2.94
N GLY A 109 -35.43 8.79 2.87
CA GLY A 109 -35.74 8.11 1.60
C GLY A 109 -36.93 8.69 0.82
N ARG A 110 -37.60 9.74 1.32
CA ARG A 110 -38.81 10.31 0.70
C ARG A 110 -38.56 11.54 -0.16
N TYR A 111 -37.36 12.12 -0.10
CA TYR A 111 -36.95 13.33 -0.83
C TYR A 111 -35.86 13.07 -1.88
N HIS A 112 -35.54 11.79 -2.13
CA HIS A 112 -34.64 11.32 -3.19
C HIS A 112 -35.36 10.33 -4.10
#